data_AF-A0A1J1ISW5-F1
#
_entry.id   AF-A0A1J1ISW5-F1
#
_cell.length_a   1.000
_cell.length_b   1.000
_cell.length_c   1.000
_cell.angle_alpha   90.00
_cell.angle_beta   90.00
_cell.angle_gamma   90.00
#
_symmetry.space_group_name_H-M   'P 1'
#
loop_
_entity.id
_entity.type
_entity.pdbx_description
1 polymer ?
#
loop_
_entity_poly.entity_id
_entity_poly.type
_entity_poly.pdbx_seq_one_letter_code
_entity_poly.pdbx_strand_id
1 'polypeptide(L)'
;MIGSSCVNYHCRCFHLKTNVTVACKRQKSIDENIVRLGDCKKNSCVVPNTHCRLGVNKCVCDENFVVSEDGKECLLQAFYGDPCKQTSQCFYELGHGAVCDSGVCVCDSIHQNVTDNNRIRCSRRLNYGDECKEHHECSTFLGKATMNCIKNECTCRDGYELFDADQNKCVKMPTSTGRLKKHVIKFNMFKI
;
A
#
# COMPACT_ATOMS: atom_id res chain seq x y z
N MET A 1 20.20 -18.62 0.32
CA MET A 1 18.73 -18.76 0.30
C MET A 1 18.17 -17.67 1.21
N ILE A 2 17.22 -16.89 0.71
CA ILE A 2 16.63 -15.75 1.43
C ILE A 2 15.36 -16.22 2.11
N GLY A 3 15.22 -15.93 3.40
CA GLY A 3 13.98 -16.07 4.14
C GLY A 3 13.26 -14.73 4.22
N SER A 4 11.95 -14.76 4.44
CA SER A 4 11.13 -13.59 4.74
C SER A 4 10.35 -13.81 6.03
N SER A 5 10.14 -12.73 6.78
CA SER A 5 9.22 -12.70 7.91
C SER A 5 8.43 -11.40 7.90
N CYS A 6 7.19 -11.45 8.40
CA CYS A 6 6.41 -10.24 8.66
C CYS A 6 6.75 -9.75 10.07
N VAL A 7 7.21 -8.51 10.19
CA VAL A 7 7.50 -7.86 11.46
C VAL A 7 6.86 -6.48 11.41
N ASN A 8 5.93 -6.20 12.35
CA ASN A 8 5.17 -4.94 12.39
C ASN A 8 4.53 -4.57 11.05
N TYR A 9 3.86 -5.52 10.38
CA TYR A 9 3.24 -5.35 9.06
C TYR A 9 4.22 -5.05 7.90
N HIS A 10 5.53 -5.04 8.15
CA HIS A 10 6.55 -4.92 7.12
C HIS A 10 7.17 -6.28 6.82
N CYS A 11 7.37 -6.55 5.53
CA CYS A 11 8.10 -7.75 5.11
C CYS A 11 9.61 -7.49 5.27
N ARG A 12 10.25 -8.28 6.12
CA ARG A 12 11.71 -8.27 6.34
C ARG A 12 12.30 -9.49 5.66
N CYS A 13 13.24 -9.27 4.74
CA CYS A 13 13.98 -10.34 4.10
C CYS A 13 15.38 -10.45 4.70
N PHE A 14 15.85 -11.68 4.88
CA PHE A 14 17.14 -11.96 5.51
C PHE A 14 17.80 -13.18 4.90
N HIS A 15 19.13 -13.18 4.88
CA HIS A 15 19.88 -14.33 4.39
C HIS A 15 19.87 -15.43 5.45
N LEU A 16 19.29 -16.60 5.16
CA LEU A 16 19.02 -17.66 6.16
C LEU A 16 20.26 -18.16 6.93
N LYS A 17 21.45 -18.06 6.31
CA LYS A 17 22.71 -18.53 6.92
C LYS A 17 23.40 -17.48 7.78
N THR A 18 23.29 -16.21 7.41
CA THR A 18 24.04 -15.12 8.04
C THR A 18 23.16 -14.21 8.87
N ASN A 19 21.84 -14.39 8.79
CA ASN A 19 20.81 -13.55 9.39
C ASN A 19 20.90 -12.05 9.03
N VAL A 20 21.67 -11.74 7.98
CA VAL A 20 21.83 -10.37 7.48
C VAL A 20 20.56 -9.95 6.75
N THR A 21 20.00 -8.82 7.14
CA THR A 21 18.85 -8.22 6.48
C THR A 21 19.23 -7.82 5.05
N VAL A 22 18.40 -8.17 4.08
CA VAL A 22 18.57 -7.82 2.67
C VAL A 22 17.29 -7.18 2.15
N ALA A 23 17.41 -6.41 1.06
CA ALA A 23 16.24 -5.90 0.35
C ALA A 23 15.36 -7.06 -0.11
N CYS A 24 14.07 -7.01 0.22
CA CYS A 24 13.10 -7.95 -0.31
C CYS A 24 12.99 -7.77 -1.82
N LYS A 25 13.24 -8.85 -2.56
CA LYS A 25 12.79 -8.94 -3.95
C LYS A 25 11.42 -9.59 -3.94
N ARG A 26 10.45 -8.94 -4.59
CA ARG A 26 9.12 -9.54 -4.80
C ARG A 26 9.33 -10.79 -5.65
N GLN A 27 9.30 -11.96 -5.03
CA GLN A 27 9.10 -13.18 -5.79
C GLN A 27 7.62 -13.26 -6.11
N LYS A 28 7.30 -13.45 -7.40
CA LYS A 28 5.97 -13.84 -7.86
C LYS A 28 5.59 -15.06 -7.01
N SER A 29 4.70 -14.90 -6.02
CA SER A 29 4.23 -16.07 -5.29
C SER A 29 3.64 -16.98 -6.35
N ILE A 30 4.12 -18.21 -6.39
CA ILE A 30 3.81 -19.13 -7.49
C ILE A 30 2.30 -19.31 -7.59
N ASP A 31 1.60 -19.17 -6.46
CA ASP A 31 0.18 -19.41 -6.29
C ASP A 31 -0.71 -18.25 -6.75
N GLU A 32 -0.21 -17.00 -6.75
CA GLU A 32 -1.03 -15.82 -7.10
C GLU A 32 -1.31 -15.68 -8.61
N ASN A 33 -0.54 -16.38 -9.46
CA ASN A 33 -0.70 -16.29 -10.92
C ASN A 33 -1.12 -17.60 -11.58
N ILE A 34 -1.66 -18.55 -10.80
CA ILE A 34 -2.18 -19.83 -11.30
C ILE A 34 -3.63 -19.66 -11.72
N VAL A 35 -3.94 -20.04 -12.96
CA VAL A 35 -5.31 -20.10 -13.45
C VAL A 35 -5.98 -21.36 -12.87
N ARG A 36 -7.20 -21.24 -12.35
CA ARG A 36 -7.93 -22.37 -11.74
C ARG A 36 -8.39 -23.40 -12.78
N LEU A 37 -8.57 -22.98 -14.03
CA LEU A 37 -8.94 -23.85 -15.13
C LEU A 37 -7.75 -24.65 -15.67
N GLY A 38 -7.51 -25.78 -15.01
CA GLY A 38 -6.85 -26.94 -15.60
C GLY A 38 -5.38 -27.13 -15.24
N ASP A 39 -5.02 -28.40 -15.03
CA ASP A 39 -3.63 -28.86 -15.09
C ASP A 39 -3.13 -28.81 -16.54
N CYS A 40 -1.82 -28.75 -16.73
CA CYS A 40 -1.26 -28.74 -18.07
C CYS A 40 -1.66 -30.00 -18.85
N LYS A 41 -2.33 -29.83 -19.99
CA LYS A 41 -2.65 -30.95 -20.88
C LYS A 41 -1.60 -31.02 -21.99
N LYS A 42 -0.76 -32.06 -21.99
CA LYS A 42 0.37 -32.20 -22.94
C LYS A 42 1.28 -30.95 -22.98
N ASN A 43 1.62 -30.40 -21.82
CA ASN A 43 2.41 -29.16 -21.68
C ASN A 43 1.77 -27.92 -22.31
N SER A 44 0.48 -27.95 -22.60
CA SER A 44 -0.27 -26.85 -23.20
C SER A 44 -1.44 -26.44 -22.32
N CYS A 45 -1.76 -25.15 -22.36
CA CYS A 45 -2.86 -24.53 -21.64
C CYS A 45 -3.93 -24.07 -22.63
N VAL A 46 -5.20 -24.25 -22.25
CA VAL A 46 -6.35 -23.87 -23.09
C VAL A 46 -6.78 -22.42 -22.88
N VAL A 47 -6.35 -21.80 -21.78
CA VAL A 47 -6.69 -20.40 -21.46
C VAL A 47 -5.73 -19.46 -22.20
N PRO A 48 -6.23 -18.41 -22.88
CA PRO A 48 -5.36 -17.43 -23.55
C PRO A 48 -4.39 -16.75 -22.59
N ASN A 49 -3.24 -16.31 -23.11
CA ASN A 49 -2.18 -15.62 -22.37
C ASN A 49 -1.67 -16.44 -21.16
N THR A 50 -1.54 -17.76 -21.35
CA THR A 50 -0.96 -18.66 -20.35
C THR A 50 0.10 -19.57 -20.96
N HIS A 51 1.04 -19.97 -20.11
CA HIS A 51 1.96 -21.06 -20.39
C HIS A 51 1.91 -22.11 -19.27
N CYS A 52 2.28 -23.35 -19.62
CA CYS A 52 2.39 -24.41 -18.65
C CYS A 52 3.67 -24.25 -17.81
N ARG A 53 3.51 -24.15 -16.48
CA ARG A 53 4.64 -24.21 -15.55
C ARG A 53 4.88 -25.65 -15.11
N LEU A 54 5.78 -26.34 -15.82
CA LEU A 54 6.07 -27.78 -15.64
C LEU A 54 6.39 -28.19 -14.20
N GLY A 55 7.07 -27.35 -13.42
CA GLY A 55 7.43 -27.66 -12.03
C GLY A 55 6.25 -27.80 -11.05
N VAL A 56 5.09 -27.22 -11.37
CA VAL A 56 3.85 -27.34 -10.57
C VAL A 56 2.70 -27.97 -11.37
N ASN A 57 2.92 -28.29 -12.65
CA ASN A 57 1.93 -28.79 -13.59
C ASN A 57 0.65 -27.94 -13.68
N LYS A 58 0.79 -26.61 -13.55
CA LYS A 58 -0.32 -25.64 -13.60
C LYS A 58 -0.13 -24.62 -14.72
N CYS A 59 -1.25 -24.15 -15.26
CA CYS A 59 -1.28 -23.01 -16.17
C CYS A 59 -1.12 -21.72 -15.37
N VAL A 60 -0.21 -20.87 -15.83
CA VAL A 60 0.06 -19.56 -15.23
C VAL A 60 -0.05 -18.47 -16.29
N CYS A 61 -0.46 -17.27 -15.91
CA CYS A 61 -0.50 -16.18 -16.86
C CYS A 61 0.90 -15.79 -17.34
N ASP A 62 0.98 -15.42 -18.61
CA ASP A 62 2.18 -14.92 -19.29
C ASP A 62 2.70 -13.61 -18.67
N GLU A 63 3.85 -13.15 -19.15
CA GLU A 63 4.40 -11.86 -18.75
C GLU A 63 3.40 -10.73 -19.06
N ASN A 64 3.30 -9.77 -18.14
CA ASN A 64 2.35 -8.66 -18.18
C ASN A 64 0.86 -9.04 -18.06
N PHE A 65 0.54 -10.31 -17.78
CA PHE A 65 -0.81 -10.75 -17.46
C PHE A 65 -0.95 -11.17 -15.99
N VAL A 66 -2.15 -11.01 -15.45
CA VAL A 66 -2.55 -11.41 -14.11
C VAL A 66 -3.84 -12.22 -14.15
N VAL A 67 -3.99 -13.13 -13.21
CA VAL A 67 -5.20 -13.94 -13.07
C VAL A 67 -6.40 -13.04 -12.69
N SER A 68 -7.54 -13.27 -13.34
CA SER A 68 -8.82 -12.65 -12.96
C SER A 68 -9.22 -13.06 -11.54
N GLU A 69 -10.04 -12.25 -10.87
CA GLU A 69 -10.49 -12.51 -9.50
C GLU A 69 -11.25 -13.85 -9.37
N ASP A 70 -11.96 -14.26 -10.43
CA ASP A 70 -12.65 -15.56 -10.49
C ASP A 70 -11.73 -16.73 -10.86
N GLY A 71 -10.48 -16.45 -11.24
CA GLY A 71 -9.45 -17.42 -11.56
C GLY A 71 -9.57 -18.07 -12.93
N LYS A 72 -10.36 -17.51 -13.85
CA LYS A 72 -10.69 -18.15 -15.12
C LYS A 72 -9.92 -17.64 -16.33
N GLU A 73 -9.45 -16.41 -16.29
CA GLU A 73 -8.75 -15.78 -17.40
C GLU A 73 -7.51 -15.01 -16.95
N CYS A 74 -6.69 -14.64 -17.92
CA CYS A 74 -5.51 -13.82 -17.73
C CYS A 74 -5.74 -12.45 -18.35
N LEU A 75 -5.86 -11.44 -17.49
CA LEU A 75 -6.10 -10.04 -17.84
C LEU A 75 -4.78 -9.30 -17.94
N LEU A 76 -4.70 -8.32 -18.86
CA LEU A 76 -3.53 -7.45 -18.96
C LEU A 76 -3.37 -6.64 -17.66
N GLN A 77 -2.14 -6.57 -17.16
CA GLN A 77 -1.78 -5.71 -16.03
C GLN A 77 -2.07 -4.24 -16.36
N ALA A 78 -2.43 -3.46 -15.35
CA ALA A 78 -2.77 -2.05 -15.48
C ALA A 78 -1.95 -1.21 -14.49
N PHE A 79 -1.47 -0.06 -14.96
CA PHE A 79 -0.70 0.90 -14.17
C PHE A 79 -1.64 1.93 -13.51
N TYR A 80 -1.08 2.82 -12.68
CA TYR A 80 -1.83 3.94 -12.13
C TYR A 80 -2.50 4.75 -13.25
N GLY A 81 -3.81 4.97 -13.15
CA GLY A 81 -4.56 5.75 -14.14
C GLY A 81 -4.98 4.97 -15.39
N ASP A 82 -4.54 3.72 -15.54
CA ASP A 82 -4.95 2.88 -16.68
C ASP A 82 -6.36 2.31 -16.48
N PRO A 83 -7.07 2.01 -17.59
CA PRO A 83 -8.33 1.29 -17.55
C PRO A 83 -8.20 -0.09 -16.92
N CYS A 84 -9.18 -0.47 -16.10
CA CYS A 84 -9.26 -1.79 -15.50
C CYS A 84 -10.70 -2.29 -15.45
N LYS A 85 -10.85 -3.62 -15.43
CA LYS A 85 -12.11 -4.33 -15.19
C LYS A 85 -12.19 -4.87 -13.77
N GLN A 86 -11.05 -5.24 -13.19
CA GLN A 86 -10.93 -5.90 -11.90
C GLN A 86 -9.71 -5.39 -11.14
N THR A 87 -9.75 -5.50 -9.81
CA THR A 87 -8.67 -5.01 -8.94
C THR A 87 -7.38 -5.81 -9.12
N SER A 88 -7.46 -7.09 -9.52
CA SER A 88 -6.27 -7.91 -9.77
C SER A 88 -5.32 -7.31 -10.81
N GLN A 89 -5.83 -6.57 -11.81
CA GLN A 89 -5.04 -5.87 -12.82
C GLN A 89 -4.11 -4.79 -12.23
N CYS A 90 -4.57 -4.12 -11.18
CA CYS A 90 -3.86 -3.00 -10.56
C CYS A 90 -2.78 -3.48 -9.58
N PHE A 91 -2.99 -4.61 -8.91
CA PHE A 91 -2.17 -5.07 -7.79
C PHE A 91 -0.70 -5.37 -8.16
N TYR A 92 -0.44 -5.76 -9.41
CA TYR A 92 0.92 -6.08 -9.85
C TYR A 92 1.81 -4.82 -9.90
N GLU A 93 1.35 -3.77 -10.56
CA GLU A 93 2.15 -2.54 -10.71
C GLU A 93 1.99 -1.57 -9.54
N LEU A 94 0.86 -1.56 -8.83
CA LEU A 94 0.64 -0.60 -7.74
C LEU A 94 0.95 -1.18 -6.36
N GLY A 95 0.89 -2.52 -6.20
CA GLY A 95 1.10 -3.19 -4.91
C GLY A 95 -0.17 -3.24 -4.05
N HIS A 96 0.03 -3.43 -2.74
CA HIS A 96 -1.08 -3.49 -1.78
C HIS A 96 -1.78 -2.14 -1.66
N GLY A 97 -3.11 -2.16 -1.58
CA GLY A 97 -3.94 -0.95 -1.58
C GLY A 97 -4.33 -0.45 -2.97
N ALA A 98 -3.90 -1.14 -4.04
CA ALA A 98 -4.38 -0.89 -5.38
C ALA A 98 -5.80 -1.41 -5.56
N VAL A 99 -6.67 -0.61 -6.17
CA VAL A 99 -8.07 -0.96 -6.47
C VAL A 99 -8.43 -0.51 -7.88
N CYS A 100 -9.33 -1.25 -8.51
CA CYS A 100 -10.00 -0.78 -9.72
C CYS A 100 -11.23 0.02 -9.31
N ASP A 101 -11.11 1.35 -9.28
CA ASP A 101 -12.20 2.25 -8.91
C ASP A 101 -12.72 2.97 -10.15
N SER A 102 -14.04 2.89 -10.37
CA SER A 102 -14.70 3.52 -11.52
C SER A 102 -14.04 3.20 -12.88
N GLY A 103 -13.50 1.98 -13.01
CA GLY A 103 -12.84 1.50 -14.23
C GLY A 103 -11.40 1.96 -14.41
N VAL A 104 -10.77 2.55 -13.38
CA VAL A 104 -9.39 3.04 -13.42
C VAL A 104 -8.60 2.55 -12.21
N CYS A 105 -7.34 2.17 -12.41
CA CYS A 105 -6.49 1.75 -11.32
C CYS A 105 -6.02 2.93 -10.47
N VAL A 106 -6.34 2.89 -9.17
CA VAL A 106 -5.99 3.92 -8.17
C VAL A 106 -5.55 3.27 -6.85
N CYS A 107 -5.05 4.08 -5.92
CA CYS A 107 -4.87 3.64 -4.53
C CYS A 107 -6.17 3.86 -3.75
N ASP A 108 -6.50 2.91 -2.86
CA ASP A 108 -7.69 2.98 -2.01
C ASP A 108 -7.65 4.16 -1.02
N SER A 109 -8.72 4.28 -0.23
CA SER A 109 -8.88 5.38 0.73
C SER A 109 -7.86 5.42 1.87
N ILE A 110 -7.14 4.33 2.15
CA ILE A 110 -6.15 4.25 3.24
C ILE A 110 -4.70 4.23 2.73
N HIS A 111 -4.50 4.20 1.41
CA HIS A 111 -3.19 4.27 0.76
C HIS A 111 -2.98 5.59 0.01
N GLN A 112 -1.73 6.01 -0.13
CA GLN A 112 -1.32 7.18 -0.91
C GLN A 112 -0.40 6.78 -2.05
N ASN A 113 -0.35 7.64 -3.07
CA ASN A 113 0.54 7.49 -4.20
C ASN A 113 1.96 7.85 -3.76
N VAL A 114 2.90 6.93 -3.96
CA VAL A 114 4.33 7.16 -3.77
C VAL A 114 5.03 6.90 -5.09
N THR A 115 5.87 7.83 -5.52
CA THR A 115 6.69 7.66 -6.73
C THR A 115 7.97 6.93 -6.36
N ASP A 116 8.13 5.71 -6.85
CA ASP A 116 9.32 4.89 -6.72
C ASP A 116 9.86 4.55 -8.12
N ASN A 117 11.11 4.93 -8.43
CA ASN A 117 11.74 4.71 -9.73
C ASN A 117 10.86 5.13 -10.93
N ASN A 118 10.29 6.34 -10.87
CA ASN A 118 9.35 6.89 -11.87
C ASN A 118 8.04 6.08 -12.06
N ARG A 119 7.69 5.21 -11.10
CA ARG A 119 6.40 4.48 -11.09
C ARG A 119 5.61 4.85 -9.85
N ILE A 120 4.29 4.97 -10.00
CA ILE A 120 3.39 5.18 -8.85
C ILE A 120 3.12 3.82 -8.19
N ARG A 121 3.24 3.80 -6.86
CA ARG A 121 2.91 2.69 -5.98
C ARG A 121 1.92 3.15 -4.91
N CYS A 122 1.13 2.22 -4.41
CA CYS A 122 0.29 2.45 -3.25
C CYS A 122 1.08 2.11 -1.99
N SER A 123 1.23 3.10 -1.10
CA SER A 123 1.80 2.91 0.22
C SER A 123 0.78 3.30 1.28
N ARG A 124 0.78 2.62 2.42
CA ARG A 124 -0.13 2.92 3.52
C ARG A 124 0.04 4.38 3.94
N ARG A 125 -1.06 5.10 4.15
CA ARG A 125 -1.02 6.43 4.76
C ARG A 125 -0.58 6.29 6.21
N LEU A 126 0.48 6.99 6.59
CA LEU A 126 0.91 7.11 7.98
C LEU A 126 0.22 8.31 8.64
N ASN A 127 -0.42 8.07 9.78
CA ASN A 127 -1.10 9.10 10.57
C ASN A 127 -0.13 9.72 11.59
N TYR A 128 -0.60 10.74 12.31
CA TYR A 128 0.14 11.23 13.46
C TYR A 128 0.45 10.08 14.44
N GLY A 129 1.68 10.04 14.96
CA GLY A 129 2.11 8.99 15.89
C GLY A 129 2.57 7.69 15.22
N ASP A 130 2.33 7.49 13.93
CA ASP A 130 2.81 6.29 13.24
C ASP A 130 4.34 6.33 13.08
N GLU A 131 4.96 5.15 13.17
CA GLU A 131 6.39 4.98 12.92
C GLU A 131 6.72 5.27 11.45
N CYS A 132 7.77 6.04 11.22
CA CYS A 132 8.21 6.45 9.89
C CYS A 132 9.75 6.50 9.82
N LYS A 133 10.26 6.54 8.59
CA LYS A 133 11.68 6.71 8.27
C LYS A 133 11.95 8.00 7.53
N GLU A 134 11.05 8.35 6.61
CA GLU A 134 11.21 9.53 5.76
C GLU A 134 9.99 10.45 5.81
N HIS A 135 10.22 11.76 5.67
CA HIS A 135 9.13 12.74 5.77
C HIS A 135 8.00 12.51 4.76
N HIS A 136 8.31 11.96 3.58
CA HIS A 136 7.34 11.73 2.51
C HIS A 136 6.39 10.55 2.79
N GLU A 137 6.69 9.70 3.79
CA GLU A 137 5.84 8.59 4.19
C GLU A 137 4.64 9.06 5.03
N CYS A 138 4.79 10.18 5.74
CA CYS A 138 3.73 10.77 6.54
C CYS A 138 2.62 11.33 5.66
N SER A 139 1.36 11.06 6.03
CA SER A 139 0.22 11.40 5.18
C SER A 139 0.12 12.89 4.89
N THR A 140 -0.36 13.16 3.68
CA THR A 140 -0.65 14.51 3.18
C THR A 140 -2.13 14.81 3.32
N PHE A 141 -2.49 16.05 3.65
CA PHE A 141 -3.87 16.49 3.69
C PHE A 141 -4.14 17.44 2.52
N LEU A 142 -5.15 17.13 1.70
CA LEU A 142 -5.49 17.89 0.48
C LEU A 142 -4.29 18.13 -0.45
N GLY A 143 -3.44 17.12 -0.63
CA GLY A 143 -2.25 17.18 -1.49
C GLY A 143 -1.11 18.04 -0.95
N LYS A 144 -1.18 18.49 0.31
CA LYS A 144 -0.11 19.25 0.98
C LYS A 144 0.52 18.41 2.08
N ALA A 145 1.85 18.48 2.17
CA ALA A 145 2.59 17.91 3.29
C ALA A 145 2.26 18.68 4.57
N THR A 146 1.48 18.05 5.46
CA THR A 146 1.06 18.59 6.76
C THR A 146 1.84 17.98 7.92
N MET A 147 2.61 16.92 7.66
CA MET A 147 3.39 16.19 8.64
C MET A 147 4.82 15.98 8.17
N ASN A 148 5.71 15.75 9.13
CA ASN A 148 7.09 15.36 8.91
C ASN A 148 7.39 14.15 9.81
N CYS A 149 8.23 13.24 9.31
CA CYS A 149 8.83 12.20 10.14
C CYS A 149 9.89 12.80 11.07
N ILE A 150 9.63 12.90 12.37
CA ILE A 150 10.57 13.45 13.36
C ILE A 150 10.79 12.40 14.44
N LYS A 151 12.05 12.05 14.72
CA LYS A 151 12.41 11.00 15.69
C LYS A 151 11.69 9.66 15.41
N ASN A 152 11.60 9.28 14.14
CA ASN A 152 10.91 8.09 13.64
C ASN A 152 9.40 8.07 13.89
N GLU A 153 8.77 9.22 14.15
CA GLU A 153 7.34 9.35 14.37
C GLU A 153 6.75 10.45 13.48
N CYS A 154 5.60 10.20 12.88
CA CYS A 154 4.90 11.21 12.10
C CYS A 154 4.32 12.28 13.03
N THR A 155 4.79 13.51 12.86
CA THR A 155 4.41 14.66 13.68
C THR A 155 3.95 15.80 12.79
N CYS A 156 3.09 16.69 13.31
CA CYS A 156 2.68 17.88 12.57
C CYS A 156 3.89 18.75 12.20
N ARG A 157 3.93 19.21 10.95
CA ARG A 157 4.92 20.19 10.50
C ARG A 157 4.66 21.54 11.19
N ASP A 158 5.70 22.35 11.34
CA ASP A 158 5.59 23.71 11.88
C ASP A 158 4.43 24.51 11.23
N GLY A 159 3.60 25.12 12.07
CA GLY A 159 2.40 25.84 11.65
C GLY A 159 1.15 24.98 11.42
N TYR A 160 1.22 23.67 11.72
CA TYR A 160 0.07 22.78 11.76
C TYR A 160 -0.13 22.22 13.18
N GLU A 161 -1.39 21.99 13.57
CA GLU A 161 -1.77 21.38 14.85
C GLU A 161 -2.76 20.24 14.63
N LEU A 162 -2.85 19.32 15.61
CA LEU A 162 -3.80 18.21 15.56
C LEU A 162 -5.24 18.71 15.69
N PHE A 163 -6.12 18.17 14.87
CA PHE A 163 -7.56 18.42 14.97
C PHE A 163 -8.21 17.46 15.98
N ASP A 164 -8.81 18.02 17.05
CA ASP A 164 -9.25 17.30 18.26
C ASP A 164 -10.17 16.10 18.03
N ALA A 165 -11.02 16.13 17.00
CA ALA A 165 -12.02 15.06 16.78
C ALA A 165 -11.43 13.77 16.19
N ASP A 166 -10.38 13.88 15.37
CA ASP A 166 -9.80 12.74 14.64
C ASP A 166 -8.39 12.36 15.13
N GLN A 167 -7.69 13.25 15.86
CA GLN A 167 -6.30 13.12 16.38
C GLN A 167 -5.24 12.53 15.43
N ASN A 168 -5.55 12.41 14.14
CA ASN A 168 -4.72 11.77 13.12
C ASN A 168 -4.43 12.72 11.94
N LYS A 169 -4.96 13.95 11.99
CA LYS A 169 -4.86 14.95 10.94
C LYS A 169 -4.27 16.25 11.48
N CYS A 170 -3.26 16.75 10.79
CA CYS A 170 -2.65 18.05 11.07
C CYS A 170 -3.30 19.11 10.19
N VAL A 171 -3.95 20.08 10.80
CA VAL A 171 -4.61 21.20 10.11
C VAL A 171 -3.80 22.47 10.29
N LYS A 172 -3.80 23.33 9.27
CA LYS A 172 -3.05 24.59 9.35
C LYS A 172 -3.64 25.45 10.46
N MET A 173 -2.78 25.93 11.34
CA MET A 173 -3.16 26.95 12.31
C MET A 173 -3.77 28.15 11.57
N PRO A 174 -4.97 28.61 11.95
CA PRO A 174 -5.43 29.90 11.46
C PRO A 174 -4.37 30.92 11.86
N THR A 175 -3.81 31.61 10.86
CA THR A 175 -2.98 32.78 11.09
C THR A 175 -3.88 33.84 11.70
N SER A 176 -4.00 33.87 13.02
CA SER A 176 -4.72 34.93 13.71
C SER A 176 -3.81 35.56 14.75
N THR A 177 -3.48 36.83 14.52
CA THR A 177 -3.74 37.86 15.53
C THR A 177 -5.03 37.49 16.29
N GLY A 178 -4.89 36.81 17.41
CA GLY A 178 -6.05 36.28 18.15
C GLY A 178 -5.76 34.96 18.86
N ARG A 179 -4.95 35.04 19.91
CA ARG A 179 -4.73 33.99 20.91
C ARG A 179 -6.06 33.65 21.59
N LEU A 180 -6.78 32.63 21.11
CA LEU A 180 -7.81 31.99 21.93
C LEU A 180 -7.09 31.23 23.04
N LYS A 181 -7.08 31.84 24.23
CA LYS A 181 -6.64 31.20 25.47
C LYS A 181 -7.35 29.86 25.58
N LYS A 182 -6.58 28.78 25.81
CA LYS A 182 -7.10 27.50 26.29
C LYS A 182 -8.07 27.77 27.43
N HIS A 183 -9.37 27.66 27.19
CA HIS A 183 -10.35 27.56 28.25
C HIS A 183 -10.15 26.17 28.86
N VAL A 184 -9.34 26.13 29.91
CA VAL A 184 -9.36 25.00 30.85
C VAL A 184 -10.75 25.05 31.48
N ILE A 185 -11.66 24.21 30.98
CA ILE A 185 -12.93 23.93 31.63
C ILE A 185 -12.57 23.18 32.92
N LYS A 186 -12.44 23.91 34.03
CA LYS A 186 -12.44 23.31 35.36
C LYS A 186 -13.84 22.75 35.61
N PHE A 187 -14.01 21.44 35.42
CA PHE A 187 -15.14 20.72 35.98
C PHE A 187 -15.04 20.78 37.51
N ASN A 188 -15.86 21.64 38.14
CA ASN A 188 -16.14 21.53 39.56
C ASN A 188 -17.05 20.31 39.75
N MET A 189 -16.52 19.22 40.30
CA MET A 189 -17.35 18.17 40.86
C MET A 189 -17.92 18.62 42.22
N PHE A 190 -19.24 18.49 42.32
CA PHE A 190 -20.06 18.60 43.51
C PHE A 190 -19.47 17.84 44.71
N LYS A 191 -19.57 18.45 45.91
CA LYS A 191 -19.71 17.71 47.17
C LYS A 191 -21.10 18.02 47.74
N ILE A 192 -21.84 16.94 47.97
CA ILE A 192 -23.12 16.86 48.68
C ILE A 192 -22.91 17.30 50.12
#